data_AF-A0A131Z4S2-F1
#
_entry.id   AF-A0A131Z4S2-F1
#
_cell.length_a   1.000
_cell.length_b   1.000
_cell.length_c   1.000
_cell.angle_alpha   90.00
_cell.angle_beta   90.00
_cell.angle_gamma   90.00
#
_symmetry.space_group_name_H-M   'P 1'
#
loop_
_entity.id
_entity.type
_entity.pdbx_description
1 polymer ?
#
loop_
_entity_poly.entity_id
_entity_poly.type
_entity_poly.pdbx_seq_one_letter_code
_entity_poly.pdbx_strand_id
1 'polypeptide(L)'
;MDSAAGDVPSKHEKKAQLDDLIEKKKSEYMLLLQESQEHDPKSTEDLNQRKYELALSYNERGQMNYRMIEFDKAVEDYTEAIRYCDSLAAAYFNRGTVKYRMGCFDVALPDMEKAVSLDPTNKEFQLGLKETKAQLQS
;
A
#
# COMPACT_ATOMS: atom_id res chain seq x y z
N MET A 1 7.47 -41.52 7.94
CA MET A 1 7.34 -40.14 8.49
C MET A 1 7.64 -39.21 7.32
N ASP A 2 6.65 -39.00 6.45
CA ASP A 2 6.81 -38.04 5.36
C ASP A 2 6.62 -36.63 5.93
N SER A 3 7.69 -35.86 5.83
CA SER A 3 7.75 -34.47 6.22
C SER A 3 6.75 -33.68 5.38
N ALA A 4 5.67 -33.22 6.03
CA ALA A 4 4.80 -32.17 5.51
C ALA A 4 5.60 -30.86 5.40
N ALA A 5 6.44 -30.75 4.37
CA ALA A 5 6.89 -29.48 3.87
C ALA A 5 5.67 -28.90 3.12
N GLY A 6 4.87 -28.09 3.82
CA GLY A 6 3.81 -27.33 3.17
C GLY A 6 4.43 -26.50 2.06
N ASP A 7 4.01 -26.73 0.81
CA ASP A 7 4.54 -26.02 -0.35
C ASP A 7 4.42 -24.51 -0.13
N VAL A 8 5.56 -23.81 -0.19
CA VAL A 8 5.58 -22.36 -0.10
C VAL A 8 4.91 -21.82 -1.37
N PRO A 9 3.82 -21.04 -1.25
CA PRO A 9 3.10 -20.56 -2.43
C PRO A 9 4.02 -19.74 -3.33
N SER A 10 3.92 -19.99 -4.64
CA SER A 10 4.62 -19.22 -5.67
C SER A 10 4.19 -17.75 -5.63
N LYS A 11 5.00 -16.87 -6.27
CA LYS A 11 4.68 -15.44 -6.31
C LYS A 11 3.30 -15.18 -6.97
N HIS A 12 2.93 -15.97 -7.97
CA HIS A 12 1.63 -15.84 -8.64
C HIS A 12 0.46 -16.32 -7.77
N GLU A 13 0.64 -17.42 -7.04
CA GLU A 13 -0.39 -17.90 -6.10
C GLU A 13 -0.61 -16.90 -4.96
N LYS A 14 0.46 -16.33 -4.40
CA LYS A 14 0.35 -15.28 -3.38
C LYS A 14 -0.38 -14.05 -3.91
N LYS A 15 -0.13 -13.68 -5.18
CA LYS A 15 -0.84 -12.56 -5.81
C LYS A 15 -2.33 -12.85 -5.99
N ALA A 16 -2.68 -14.04 -6.48
CA ALA A 16 -4.09 -14.45 -6.61
C ALA A 16 -4.82 -14.45 -5.24
N GLN A 17 -4.16 -14.95 -4.19
CA GLN A 17 -4.70 -14.90 -2.83
C GLN A 17 -4.94 -13.46 -2.34
N LEU A 18 -4.05 -12.52 -2.70
CA LEU A 18 -4.25 -11.10 -2.40
C LEU A 18 -5.38 -10.48 -3.21
N ASP A 19 -5.56 -10.87 -4.48
CA ASP A 19 -6.67 -10.41 -5.31
C ASP A 19 -8.02 -10.82 -4.70
N ASP A 20 -8.17 -12.09 -4.32
CA ASP A 20 -9.37 -12.61 -3.66
C ASP A 20 -9.61 -11.93 -2.31
N LEU A 21 -8.55 -11.70 -1.53
CA LEU A 21 -8.63 -11.03 -0.23
C LEU A 21 -9.07 -9.57 -0.37
N ILE A 22 -8.53 -8.85 -1.34
CA ILE A 22 -8.90 -7.45 -1.62
C ILE A 22 -10.36 -7.36 -2.00
N GLU A 23 -10.84 -8.23 -2.90
CA GLU A 23 -12.24 -8.21 -3.33
C GLU A 23 -13.20 -8.52 -2.19
N LYS A 24 -12.85 -9.51 -1.34
CA LYS A 24 -13.61 -9.83 -0.13
C LYS A 24 -13.65 -8.63 0.83
N LYS A 25 -12.51 -8.06 1.19
CA LYS A 25 -12.43 -6.90 2.11
C LYS A 25 -13.15 -5.68 1.57
N LYS A 26 -13.06 -5.44 0.26
CA LYS A 26 -13.78 -4.36 -0.42
C LYS A 26 -15.29 -4.58 -0.34
N SER A 27 -15.76 -5.81 -0.58
CA SER A 27 -17.17 -6.15 -0.44
C SER A 27 -17.68 -5.94 0.99
N GLU A 28 -16.91 -6.38 1.99
CA GLU A 28 -17.22 -6.16 3.41
C GLU A 28 -17.28 -4.66 3.76
N TYR A 29 -16.32 -3.86 3.27
CA TYR A 29 -16.33 -2.41 3.43
C TYR A 29 -17.56 -1.76 2.80
N MET A 30 -17.95 -2.15 1.59
CA MET A 30 -19.11 -1.60 0.89
C MET A 30 -20.43 -1.96 1.57
N LEU A 31 -20.56 -3.19 2.08
CA LEU A 31 -21.72 -3.63 2.86
C LEU A 31 -21.86 -2.78 4.12
N LEU A 32 -20.77 -2.64 4.89
CA LEU A 32 -20.76 -1.81 6.09
C LEU A 32 -21.05 -0.33 5.78
N LEU A 33 -20.56 0.19 4.64
CA LEU A 33 -20.86 1.55 4.19
C LEU A 33 -22.35 1.75 3.91
N GLN A 34 -23.04 0.71 3.43
CA GLN A 34 -24.48 0.75 3.21
C GLN A 34 -25.25 0.70 4.54
N GLU A 35 -24.81 -0.13 5.49
CA GLU A 35 -25.46 -0.29 6.81
C GLU A 35 -25.24 0.91 7.74
N SER A 36 -24.06 1.55 7.67
CA SER A 36 -23.65 2.69 8.49
C SER A 36 -24.30 4.03 8.14
N GLN A 37 -25.28 4.06 7.22
CA GLN A 37 -26.06 5.26 6.91
C GLN A 37 -26.98 5.70 8.06
N GLU A 38 -27.07 4.91 9.13
CA GLU A 38 -27.58 5.30 10.45
C GLU A 38 -26.43 5.90 11.27
N HIS A 39 -26.54 7.13 11.78
CA HIS A 39 -25.50 7.88 12.49
C HIS A 39 -25.02 7.23 13.82
N ASP A 40 -24.43 6.03 13.76
CA ASP A 40 -23.85 5.27 14.86
C ASP A 40 -22.32 5.49 14.92
N PRO A 41 -21.77 6.05 16.02
CA PRO A 41 -20.32 6.20 16.19
C PRO A 41 -19.54 4.87 16.09
N LYS A 42 -20.16 3.74 16.44
CA LYS A 42 -19.51 2.43 16.38
C LYS A 42 -19.30 1.97 14.94
N SER A 43 -20.25 2.29 14.05
CA SER A 43 -20.13 2.00 12.61
C SER A 43 -19.02 2.83 11.96
N THR A 44 -18.74 4.03 12.46
CA THR A 44 -17.66 4.90 11.96
C THR A 44 -16.27 4.34 12.28
N GLU A 45 -16.06 3.82 13.49
CA GLU A 45 -14.80 3.18 13.87
C GLU A 45 -14.57 1.89 13.08
N ASP A 46 -15.60 1.05 12.96
CA ASP A 46 -15.55 -0.17 12.16
C ASP A 46 -15.23 0.15 10.69
N LEU A 47 -15.81 1.21 10.12
CA LEU A 47 -15.49 1.67 8.76
C LEU A 47 -14.03 2.10 8.60
N ASN A 48 -13.49 2.87 9.55
CA ASN A 48 -12.09 3.30 9.49
C ASN A 48 -11.14 2.11 9.58
N GLN A 49 -11.44 1.16 10.46
CA GLN A 49 -10.70 -0.08 10.57
C GLN A 49 -10.73 -0.88 9.26
N ARG A 50 -11.90 -1.03 8.63
CA ARG A 50 -12.01 -1.72 7.34
C ARG A 50 -11.27 -1.02 6.21
N LYS A 51 -11.35 0.31 6.14
CA LYS A 51 -10.56 1.12 5.19
C LYS A 51 -9.07 0.89 5.37
N TYR A 52 -8.60 0.90 6.62
CA TYR A 52 -7.20 0.65 6.93
C TYR A 52 -6.76 -0.76 6.51
N GLU A 53 -7.53 -1.80 6.84
CA GLU A 53 -7.24 -3.18 6.43
C GLU A 53 -7.24 -3.37 4.91
N LEU A 54 -8.12 -2.68 4.20
CA LEU A 54 -8.18 -2.69 2.74
C LEU A 54 -6.96 -1.98 2.15
N ALA A 55 -6.58 -0.82 2.72
CA ALA A 55 -5.38 -0.09 2.33
C ALA A 55 -4.11 -0.94 2.50
N LEU A 56 -3.99 -1.67 3.61
CA LEU A 56 -2.87 -2.59 3.84
C LEU A 56 -2.80 -3.68 2.77
N SER A 57 -3.93 -4.29 2.40
CA SER A 57 -3.95 -5.34 1.38
C SER A 57 -3.58 -4.81 -0.01
N TYR A 58 -4.03 -3.61 -0.40
CA TYR A 58 -3.55 -2.96 -1.62
C TYR A 58 -2.05 -2.68 -1.55
N ASN A 59 -1.54 -2.16 -0.43
CA ASN A 59 -0.11 -1.93 -0.25
C ASN A 59 0.72 -3.23 -0.32
N GLU A 60 0.20 -4.34 0.19
CA GLU A 60 0.82 -5.67 0.05
C GLU A 60 0.84 -6.13 -1.41
N ARG A 61 -0.27 -6.00 -2.15
CA ARG A 61 -0.31 -6.36 -3.57
C ARG A 61 0.62 -5.47 -4.40
N GLY A 62 0.70 -4.18 -4.09
CA GLY A 62 1.64 -3.26 -4.72
C GLY A 62 3.09 -3.69 -4.52
N GLN A 63 3.44 -4.18 -3.33
CA GLN A 63 4.77 -4.75 -3.07
C GLN A 63 5.01 -6.03 -3.87
N MET A 64 3.98 -6.87 -4.10
CA MET A 64 4.12 -8.06 -4.95
C MET A 64 4.40 -7.65 -6.39
N ASN A 65 3.62 -6.71 -6.92
CA ASN A 65 3.80 -6.18 -8.27
C ASN A 65 5.18 -5.54 -8.44
N TYR A 66 5.66 -4.78 -7.46
CA TYR A 66 7.03 -4.25 -7.45
C TYR A 66 8.08 -5.37 -7.51
N ARG A 67 7.93 -6.44 -6.71
CA ARG A 67 8.84 -7.61 -6.73
C ARG A 67 8.75 -8.45 -8.01
N MET A 68 7.71 -8.25 -8.82
CA MET A 68 7.54 -8.81 -10.15
C MET A 68 7.98 -7.85 -11.26
N ILE A 69 8.48 -6.65 -10.92
CA ILE A 69 8.88 -5.59 -11.88
C ILE A 69 7.66 -5.05 -12.66
N GLU A 70 6.44 -5.29 -12.16
CA GLU A 70 5.20 -4.71 -12.70
C GLU A 70 4.96 -3.32 -12.09
N PHE A 71 5.82 -2.35 -12.45
CA PHE A 71 5.85 -1.04 -11.79
C PHE A 71 4.55 -0.24 -11.90
N ASP A 72 3.89 -0.24 -13.06
CA ASP A 72 2.63 0.48 -13.26
C ASP A 72 1.53 -0.05 -12.33
N LYS A 73 1.37 -1.38 -12.26
CA LYS A 73 0.41 -2.03 -11.35
C LYS A 73 0.76 -1.79 -9.88
N ALA A 74 2.05 -1.72 -9.54
CA ALA A 74 2.47 -1.38 -8.19
C ALA A 74 2.05 0.05 -7.81
N VAL A 75 2.23 1.01 -8.73
CA VAL A 75 1.79 2.41 -8.54
C VAL A 75 0.27 2.52 -8.39
N GLU A 76 -0.49 1.78 -9.21
CA GLU A 76 -1.96 1.71 -9.09
C GLU A 76 -2.38 1.19 -7.71
N ASP A 77 -1.77 0.10 -7.25
CA ASP A 77 -2.07 -0.49 -5.95
C ASP A 77 -1.76 0.45 -4.78
N TYR A 78 -0.59 1.09 -4.77
CA TYR A 78 -0.28 2.05 -3.72
C TYR A 78 -1.19 3.27 -3.77
N THR A 79 -1.66 3.65 -4.96
CA THR A 79 -2.63 4.74 -5.12
C THR A 79 -3.99 4.36 -4.52
N GLU A 80 -4.44 3.13 -4.73
CA GLU A 80 -5.64 2.61 -4.07
C GLU A 80 -5.45 2.54 -2.55
N ALA A 81 -4.30 2.08 -2.06
CA ALA A 81 -3.99 2.07 -0.63
C ALA A 81 -4.12 3.48 0.00
N ILE A 82 -3.54 4.48 -0.66
CA ILE A 82 -3.63 5.89 -0.25
C ILE A 82 -5.07 6.41 -0.29
N ARG A 83 -5.88 5.99 -1.28
CA ARG A 83 -7.28 6.38 -1.41
C ARG A 83 -8.13 5.91 -0.24
N TYR A 84 -7.87 4.70 0.28
CA TYR A 84 -8.58 4.17 1.45
C TYR A 84 -7.99 4.69 2.78
N CYS A 85 -6.67 4.92 2.84
CA CYS A 85 -6.01 5.44 4.03
C CYS A 85 -4.89 6.43 3.65
N ASP A 86 -5.18 7.72 3.74
CA ASP A 86 -4.26 8.81 3.37
C ASP A 86 -3.17 9.08 4.42
N SER A 87 -3.25 8.40 5.58
CA SER A 87 -2.26 8.42 6.66
C SER A 87 -1.32 7.21 6.64
N LEU A 88 -1.49 6.28 5.69
CA LEU A 88 -0.62 5.11 5.54
C LEU A 88 0.73 5.50 4.93
N ALA A 89 1.66 5.95 5.77
CA ALA A 89 2.98 6.44 5.36
C ALA A 89 3.75 5.46 4.45
N ALA A 90 3.65 4.15 4.73
CA ALA A 90 4.29 3.10 3.94
C ALA A 90 3.82 3.08 2.47
N ALA A 91 2.54 3.38 2.20
CA ALA A 91 2.03 3.37 0.83
C ALA A 91 2.61 4.53 0.00
N TYR A 92 2.78 5.71 0.61
CA TYR A 92 3.48 6.82 -0.03
C TYR A 92 4.95 6.49 -0.28
N PHE A 93 5.67 6.00 0.74
CA PHE A 93 7.07 5.63 0.59
C PHE A 93 7.28 4.58 -0.51
N ASN A 94 6.43 3.56 -0.55
CA ASN A 94 6.51 2.51 -1.55
C ASN A 94 6.21 3.04 -2.97
N ARG A 95 5.16 3.87 -3.13
CA ARG A 95 4.85 4.50 -4.43
C ARG A 95 5.98 5.41 -4.91
N GLY A 96 6.54 6.21 -4.00
CA GLY A 96 7.71 7.05 -4.25
C GLY A 96 8.93 6.21 -4.65
N THR A 97 9.16 5.09 -3.98
CA THR A 97 10.26 4.16 -4.31
C THR A 97 10.11 3.57 -5.71
N VAL A 98 8.90 3.18 -6.12
CA VAL A 98 8.67 2.69 -7.49
C VAL A 98 8.95 3.78 -8.51
N LYS A 99 8.43 5.00 -8.30
CA LYS A 99 8.69 6.14 -9.20
C LYS A 99 10.18 6.52 -9.26
N TYR A 100 10.88 6.47 -8.13
CA TYR A 100 12.32 6.65 -8.06
C TYR A 100 13.06 5.60 -8.91
N ARG A 101 12.66 4.32 -8.82
CA ARG A 101 13.23 3.23 -9.61
C ARG A 101 12.97 3.38 -11.10
N MET A 102 11.88 4.05 -11.48
CA MET A 102 11.57 4.42 -12.87
C MET A 102 12.37 5.65 -13.37
N GLY A 103 13.15 6.30 -12.50
CA GLY A 103 13.90 7.52 -12.82
C GLY A 103 13.08 8.80 -12.75
N CYS A 104 11.81 8.73 -12.34
CA CYS A 104 10.91 9.88 -12.24
C CYS A 104 11.04 10.55 -10.86
N PHE A 105 12.19 11.15 -10.57
CA PHE A 105 12.52 11.68 -9.25
C PHE A 105 11.64 12.87 -8.83
N ASP A 106 11.26 13.71 -9.78
CA ASP A 106 10.34 14.84 -9.60
C ASP A 106 8.95 14.37 -9.18
N VAL A 107 8.48 13.26 -9.74
CA VAL A 107 7.18 12.64 -9.40
C VAL A 107 7.26 11.81 -8.10
N ALA A 108 8.44 11.30 -7.76
CA ALA A 108 8.69 10.54 -6.52
C ALA A 108 8.78 11.44 -5.28
N LEU A 109 9.31 12.66 -5.44
CA LEU A 109 9.60 13.57 -4.33
C LEU A 109 8.37 13.86 -3.44
N PRO A 110 7.18 14.22 -3.97
CA PRO A 110 6.03 14.50 -3.12
C PRO A 110 5.59 13.31 -2.27
N ASP A 111 5.71 12.09 -2.80
CA ASP A 111 5.40 10.86 -2.07
C ASP A 111 6.41 10.63 -0.92
N MET A 112 7.71 10.84 -1.16
CA MET A 112 8.73 10.75 -0.13
C MET A 112 8.55 11.80 0.98
N GLU A 113 8.21 13.04 0.61
CA GLU A 113 7.93 14.11 1.57
C GLU A 113 6.69 13.80 2.41
N LYS A 114 5.64 13.27 1.78
CA LYS A 114 4.43 12.86 2.50
C LYS A 114 4.71 11.72 3.48
N ALA A 115 5.49 10.71 3.09
CA ALA A 115 5.88 9.62 3.98
C ALA A 115 6.65 10.12 5.22
N VAL A 116 7.63 11.00 5.04
CA VAL A 116 8.38 11.62 6.15
C VAL A 116 7.48 12.52 7.01
N SER A 117 6.52 13.23 6.42
CA SER A 117 5.60 14.06 7.19
C SER A 117 4.68 13.24 8.11
N LEU A 118 4.33 12.03 7.70
CA LEU A 118 3.45 11.12 8.44
C LEU A 118 4.23 10.33 9.50
N ASP A 119 5.47 9.93 9.21
CA ASP A 119 6.38 9.32 10.19
C ASP A 119 7.79 9.95 10.08
N PRO A 120 8.03 11.06 10.80
CA PRO A 120 9.29 11.77 10.73
C PRO A 120 10.43 11.03 11.45
N THR A 121 10.15 9.95 12.18
CA THR A 121 11.17 9.19 12.92
C THR A 121 11.69 7.98 12.15
N ASN A 122 11.02 7.61 11.06
CA ASN A 122 11.40 6.50 10.20
C ASN A 122 12.66 6.84 9.37
N LYS A 123 13.76 6.17 9.68
CA LYS A 123 15.05 6.37 9.01
C LYS A 123 15.03 5.98 7.53
N GLU A 124 14.21 5.00 7.16
CA GLU A 124 14.09 4.58 5.75
C GLU A 124 13.42 5.68 4.92
N PHE A 125 12.36 6.30 5.45
CA PHE A 125 11.67 7.40 4.76
C PHE A 125 12.58 8.63 4.64
N GLN A 126 13.31 8.97 5.71
CA GLN A 126 14.30 10.05 5.67
C GLN A 126 15.39 9.80 4.63
N LEU A 127 15.89 8.55 4.56
CA LEU A 127 16.90 8.17 3.58
C LEU A 127 16.36 8.28 2.15
N GLY A 128 15.18 7.72 1.86
CA GLY A 128 14.56 7.79 0.53
C GLY A 128 14.29 9.23 0.10
N LEU A 129 13.86 10.11 1.01
CA LEU A 129 13.70 11.54 0.73
C LEU A 129 15.03 12.20 0.39
N LYS A 130 16.08 11.93 1.18
CA LYS A 130 17.43 12.49 0.96
C LYS A 130 18.00 12.04 -0.40
N GLU A 131 17.88 10.75 -0.71
CA GLU A 131 18.34 10.18 -1.99
C GLU A 131 17.61 10.80 -3.17
N THR A 132 16.28 10.92 -3.08
CA THR A 132 15.46 11.55 -4.12
C THR A 132 15.86 13.01 -4.36
N LYS A 133 16.10 13.78 -3.28
CA LYS A 133 16.58 15.17 -3.38
C LYS A 133 17.97 15.27 -4.02
N ALA A 134 18.86 14.32 -3.73
CA ALA A 134 20.20 14.29 -4.32
C ALA A 134 20.16 14.07 -5.85
N GLN A 135 19.30 13.16 -6.32
CA GLN A 135 19.13 12.90 -7.76
C GLN A 135 18.55 14.10 -8.54
N LEU A 136 17.76 14.94 -7.88
CA LEU A 136 17.23 16.16 -8.51
C LEU A 136 18.24 17.30 -8.60
N GLN A 137 19.38 17.18 -7.90
CA GLN A 137 20.45 18.18 -7.83
C GLN A 137 21.68 17.81 -8.67
N SER A 138 21.73 16.58 -9.20
CA SER A 138 22.81 16.05 -10.04
C SER A 138 22.57 16.30 -11.52
#